data_AF-A0A3C0Z3E8-F1
#
_entry.id   AF-A0A3C0Z3E8-F1
#
_cell.length_a   1.000
_cell.length_b   1.000
_cell.length_c   1.000
_cell.angle_alpha   90.00
_cell.angle_beta   90.00
_cell.angle_gamma   90.00
#
_symmetry.space_group_name_H-M   'P 1'
#
loop_
_entity.id
_entity.type
_entity.pdbx_description
1 polymer ?
#
loop_
_entity_poly.entity_id
_entity_poly.type
_entity_poly.pdbx_seq_one_letter_code
_entity_poly.pdbx_strand_id
1 'polypeptide(L)'
;MNGETSLDRYTRLVELGWNMDLLRSGTVMVVGAGALGNEIIKNLALAGVGNVLVVDLDEIETHNLTRSVLFRGADVGRRKAEVAARAAADIEPQINIRWFDTPVQNTLGLGVFRNVDVVLGGLDNIQTRRDLMRSCMLTDTPFIDGGLYFLDGDVRTFLPPFPVCFDCTMTQDERDAGWRRWSCLGLLGDDGAGVGPTAPTVASMIGGLQVQLALKYLHRDFDGAFEMRVPNGVRIRFNGFADEYERWDLNRETDCPTHLTATSIPESSITSIPHGADMAASQLLELAQAELGPEAYVELGFDVVHSLQCYQCGRSEASARRRGALGIAETMCPTCTPSTCAECGHSIAKTIASRPDLVFPDKVDCASCFESNPLVLRDAQTLNRIEPDSAALAYTLAELTVPMMDILEARDFDGQKSMYLQLDGDRDRVFGAS
;
A
#
# COMPACT_ATOMS: atom_id res chain seq x y z
N MET A 1 32.48 26.04 35.35
CA MET A 1 31.48 27.08 35.04
C MET A 1 31.53 27.29 33.54
N ASN A 2 30.61 26.82 32.70
CA ASN A 2 29.23 26.31 32.84
C ASN A 2 29.10 25.10 31.88
N GLY A 3 28.48 23.97 32.21
CA GLY A 3 27.38 23.79 33.13
C GLY A 3 26.02 23.84 32.45
N GLU A 4 25.90 23.39 31.20
CA GLU A 4 24.63 22.93 30.62
C GLU A 4 24.87 21.54 30.03
N THR A 5 24.64 20.51 30.85
CA THR A 5 24.28 19.19 30.35
C THR A 5 22.99 19.37 29.54
N SER A 6 23.10 19.51 28.21
CA SER A 6 21.95 19.28 27.34
C SER A 6 21.52 17.84 27.61
N LEU A 7 20.41 17.65 28.32
CA LEU A 7 19.86 16.32 28.53
C LEU A 7 19.63 15.73 27.14
N ASP A 8 20.28 14.60 26.82
CA ASP A 8 20.00 13.89 25.57
C ASP A 8 18.48 13.64 25.51
N ARG A 9 17.86 14.00 24.39
CA ARG A 9 16.40 13.96 24.18
C ARG A 9 15.81 12.60 24.59
N TYR A 10 16.60 11.54 24.45
CA TYR A 10 16.18 10.16 24.66
C TYR A 10 16.62 9.56 26.00
N THR A 11 17.15 10.37 26.92
CA THR A 11 17.60 9.89 28.25
C THR A 11 16.54 9.01 28.93
N ARG A 12 15.27 9.43 28.88
CA ARG A 12 14.15 8.67 29.46
C ARG A 12 13.84 7.37 28.74
N LEU A 13 14.05 7.30 27.43
CA LEU A 13 13.86 6.05 26.69
C LEU A 13 14.97 5.05 27.02
N VAL A 14 16.21 5.51 27.12
CA VAL A 14 17.33 4.67 27.55
C VAL A 14 17.09 4.12 28.97
N GLU A 15 16.59 4.94 29.89
CA GLU A 15 16.21 4.51 31.25
C GLU A 15 15.10 3.43 31.27
N LEU A 16 14.22 3.41 30.26
CA LEU A 16 13.20 2.36 30.09
C LEU A 16 13.78 1.07 29.48
N GLY A 17 15.05 1.06 29.09
CA GLY A 17 15.72 -0.07 28.45
C GLY A 17 15.66 -0.07 26.92
N TRP A 18 15.24 1.05 26.29
CA TRP A 18 15.31 1.20 24.84
C TRP A 18 16.77 1.39 24.38
N ASN A 19 17.15 0.66 23.35
CA ASN A 19 18.42 0.81 22.67
C ASN A 19 18.25 1.78 21.48
N MET A 20 18.81 2.98 21.62
CA MET A 20 18.68 4.02 20.60
C MET A 20 19.40 3.70 19.29
N ASP A 21 20.46 2.88 19.31
CA ASP A 21 21.17 2.50 18.10
C ASP A 21 20.28 1.58 17.24
N LEU A 22 19.57 0.63 17.87
CA LEU A 22 18.60 -0.22 17.18
C LEU A 22 17.42 0.58 16.61
N LEU A 23 16.91 1.57 17.37
CA LEU A 23 15.84 2.44 16.88
C LEU A 23 16.31 3.31 15.71
N ARG A 24 17.51 3.89 15.79
CA ARG A 24 18.10 4.72 14.74
C ARG A 24 18.46 3.92 13.49
N SER A 25 18.85 2.65 13.60
CA SER A 25 19.06 1.80 12.43
C SER A 25 17.75 1.25 11.85
N GLY A 26 16.69 1.20 12.67
CA GLY A 26 15.41 0.62 12.29
C GLY A 26 14.73 1.37 11.15
N THR A 27 14.09 0.59 10.27
CA THR A 27 13.33 1.09 9.12
C THR A 27 11.88 0.62 9.21
N VAL A 28 10.95 1.57 9.36
CA VAL A 28 9.51 1.29 9.54
C VAL A 28 8.72 1.86 8.36
N MET A 29 7.90 1.03 7.71
CA MET A 29 6.95 1.51 6.72
C MET A 29 5.57 1.72 7.35
N VAL A 30 4.99 2.89 7.15
CA VAL A 30 3.64 3.26 7.59
C VAL A 30 2.76 3.46 6.37
N VAL A 31 1.70 2.66 6.25
CA VAL A 31 0.75 2.75 5.14
C VAL A 31 -0.58 3.27 5.67
N GLY A 32 -0.99 4.44 5.19
CA GLY A 32 -2.06 5.27 5.72
C GLY A 32 -1.51 6.35 6.67
N ALA A 33 -1.78 7.60 6.35
CA ALA A 33 -1.49 8.82 7.11
C ALA A 33 -2.79 9.51 7.56
N GLY A 34 -3.88 8.75 7.72
CA GLY A 34 -5.14 9.19 8.33
C GLY A 34 -5.02 9.42 9.85
N ALA A 35 -6.13 9.24 10.58
CA ALA A 35 -6.18 9.44 12.03
C ALA A 35 -5.19 8.54 12.79
N LEU A 36 -5.22 7.24 12.52
CA LEU A 36 -4.32 6.27 13.13
C LEU A 36 -2.87 6.48 12.66
N GLY A 37 -2.67 6.64 11.35
CA GLY A 37 -1.36 6.89 10.75
C GLY A 37 -0.62 8.10 11.35
N ASN A 38 -1.35 9.19 11.62
CA ASN A 38 -0.81 10.37 12.29
C ASN A 38 -0.22 10.03 13.66
N GLU A 39 -0.92 9.22 14.46
CA GLU A 39 -0.47 8.81 15.78
C GLU A 39 0.73 7.85 15.70
N ILE A 40 0.74 6.94 14.71
CA ILE A 40 1.89 6.07 14.43
C ILE A 40 3.13 6.91 14.10
N ILE A 41 3.05 7.78 13.10
CA ILE A 41 4.15 8.60 12.61
C ILE A 41 4.69 9.50 13.72
N LYS A 42 3.80 10.17 14.47
CA LYS A 42 4.17 10.98 15.64
C LYS A 42 4.95 10.17 16.67
N ASN A 43 4.46 8.99 17.04
CA ASN A 43 5.12 8.17 18.06
C ASN A 43 6.46 7.58 17.59
N LEU A 44 6.60 7.20 16.30
CA LEU A 44 7.89 6.77 15.75
C LEU A 44 8.94 7.89 15.81
N ALA A 45 8.56 9.12 15.44
CA ALA A 45 9.44 10.28 15.54
C ALA A 45 9.82 10.59 17.00
N LEU A 46 8.86 10.55 17.93
CA LEU A 46 9.13 10.76 19.36
C LEU A 46 10.01 9.65 19.97
N ALA A 47 9.91 8.43 19.46
CA ALA A 47 10.72 7.29 19.89
C ALA A 47 12.15 7.33 19.33
N GLY A 48 12.44 8.19 18.34
CA GLY A 48 13.74 8.27 17.70
C GLY A 48 14.03 7.13 16.74
N VAL A 49 12.99 6.59 16.08
CA VAL A 49 13.17 5.67 14.95
C VAL A 49 13.86 6.41 13.82
N GLY A 50 14.91 5.83 13.25
CA GLY A 50 15.76 6.53 12.29
C GLY A 50 15.16 6.63 10.91
N ASN A 51 14.57 5.57 10.37
CA ASN A 51 14.08 5.55 8.99
C ASN A 51 12.58 5.24 8.94
N VAL A 52 11.81 6.10 8.27
CA VAL A 52 10.36 5.93 8.12
C VAL A 52 9.93 6.15 6.68
N LEU A 53 9.20 5.20 6.11
CA LEU A 53 8.51 5.37 4.83
C LEU A 53 7.02 5.60 5.08
N VAL A 54 6.44 6.68 4.56
CA VAL A 54 5.02 6.99 4.69
C VAL A 54 4.32 6.90 3.33
N VAL A 55 3.24 6.14 3.25
CA VAL A 55 2.46 6.01 2.00
C VAL A 55 1.00 6.37 2.27
N ASP A 56 0.47 7.37 1.58
CA ASP A 56 -0.95 7.75 1.63
C ASP A 56 -1.31 8.58 0.40
N LEU A 57 -2.36 8.18 -0.34
CA LEU A 57 -2.74 8.79 -1.61
C LEU A 57 -3.65 10.02 -1.47
N ASP A 58 -4.20 10.26 -0.29
CA ASP A 58 -5.26 11.23 -0.10
C ASP A 58 -4.73 12.66 0.13
N GLU A 59 -5.61 13.62 -0.12
CA GLU A 59 -5.43 15.00 0.30
C GLU A 59 -6.07 15.25 1.67
N ILE A 60 -5.57 16.26 2.38
CA ILE A 60 -6.10 16.66 3.68
C ILE A 60 -7.41 17.41 3.47
N GLU A 61 -8.45 16.96 4.14
CA GLU A 61 -9.74 17.64 4.22
C GLU A 61 -9.96 18.26 5.60
N THR A 62 -10.81 19.30 5.66
CA THR A 62 -11.15 20.00 6.91
C THR A 62 -11.62 19.03 8.01
N HIS A 63 -12.36 17.99 7.63
CA HIS A 63 -12.89 17.03 8.59
C HIS A 63 -11.79 16.15 9.20
N ASN A 64 -10.59 16.03 8.59
CA ASN A 64 -9.47 15.28 9.16
C ASN A 64 -8.83 16.00 10.37
N LEU A 65 -8.94 17.32 10.43
CA LEU A 65 -8.26 18.15 11.44
C LEU A 65 -8.71 17.88 12.89
N THR A 66 -9.85 17.21 13.08
CA THR A 66 -10.36 16.83 14.41
C THR A 66 -9.67 15.60 15.00
N ARG A 67 -8.96 14.82 14.16
CA ARG A 67 -8.41 13.50 14.54
C ARG A 67 -7.00 13.19 14.04
N SER A 68 -6.42 14.06 13.22
CA SER A 68 -5.07 13.92 12.67
C SER A 68 -4.14 14.99 13.24
N VAL A 69 -3.40 14.64 14.30
CA VAL A 69 -2.63 15.58 15.13
C VAL A 69 -1.49 16.33 14.40
N LEU A 70 -0.98 15.79 13.28
CA LEU A 70 0.10 16.39 12.50
C LEU A 70 -0.40 17.44 11.49
N PHE A 71 -1.70 17.52 11.22
CA PHE A 71 -2.25 18.45 10.23
C PHE A 71 -2.68 19.78 10.85
N ARG A 72 -2.60 20.86 10.07
CA ARG A 72 -3.10 22.20 10.44
C ARG A 72 -4.15 22.67 9.45
N GLY A 73 -4.92 23.68 9.83
CA GLY A 73 -5.92 24.29 8.94
C GLY A 73 -5.32 24.83 7.64
N ALA A 74 -4.04 25.24 7.66
CA ALA A 74 -3.31 25.69 6.48
C ALA A 74 -2.93 24.56 5.50
N ASP A 75 -3.04 23.29 5.92
CA ASP A 75 -2.64 22.13 5.12
C ASP A 75 -3.79 21.53 4.30
N VAL A 76 -5.01 22.04 4.44
CA VAL A 76 -6.18 21.55 3.67
C VAL A 76 -5.90 21.65 2.16
N GLY A 77 -6.12 20.55 1.44
CA GLY A 77 -5.82 20.39 0.02
C GLY A 77 -4.39 19.93 -0.30
N ARG A 78 -3.51 19.76 0.71
CA ARG A 78 -2.17 19.18 0.52
C ARG A 78 -2.19 17.67 0.73
N ARG A 79 -1.18 16.95 0.23
CA ARG A 79 -1.06 15.49 0.39
C ARG A 79 -0.82 15.09 1.84
N LYS A 80 -1.58 14.12 2.34
CA LYS A 80 -1.46 13.62 3.72
C LYS A 80 -0.06 13.10 4.03
N ALA A 81 0.48 12.25 3.15
CA ALA A 81 1.81 11.65 3.32
C ALA A 81 2.91 12.71 3.43
N GLU A 82 2.91 13.71 2.55
CA GLU A 82 3.88 14.80 2.54
C GLU A 82 3.83 15.62 3.84
N VAL A 83 2.64 16.07 4.24
CA VAL A 83 2.49 16.94 5.41
C VAL A 83 2.83 16.17 6.69
N ALA A 84 2.40 14.92 6.81
CA ALA A 84 2.74 14.07 7.95
C ALA A 84 4.26 13.85 8.06
N ALA A 85 4.93 13.59 6.95
CA ALA A 85 6.39 13.43 6.92
C ALA A 85 7.13 14.70 7.33
N ARG A 86 6.72 15.87 6.81
CA ARG A 86 7.30 17.17 7.19
C ARG A 86 7.12 17.45 8.68
N ALA A 87 5.91 17.25 9.21
CA ALA A 87 5.63 17.46 10.63
C ALA A 87 6.42 16.50 11.54
N ALA A 88 6.66 15.26 11.10
CA ALA A 88 7.51 14.32 11.83
C ALA A 88 8.99 14.72 11.81
N ALA A 89 9.49 15.27 10.69
CA ALA A 89 10.83 15.83 10.62
C ALA A 89 11.00 17.08 11.51
N ASP A 90 9.93 17.88 11.69
CA ASP A 90 9.92 18.96 12.68
C ASP A 90 9.95 18.42 14.12
N ILE A 91 9.30 17.27 14.38
CA ILE A 91 9.38 16.59 15.67
C ILE A 91 10.79 16.06 15.89
N GLU A 92 11.36 15.29 14.96
CA GLU A 92 12.68 14.67 15.06
C GLU A 92 13.55 15.05 13.86
N PRO A 93 14.42 16.07 13.98
CA PRO A 93 15.23 16.54 12.86
C PRO A 93 16.21 15.52 12.26
N GLN A 94 16.56 14.45 12.99
CA GLN A 94 17.45 13.39 12.51
C GLN A 94 16.71 12.23 11.83
N ILE A 95 15.37 12.25 11.79
CA ILE A 95 14.61 11.19 11.13
C ILE A 95 14.81 11.26 9.60
N ASN A 96 15.20 10.14 9.01
CA ASN A 96 15.13 9.93 7.58
C ASN A 96 13.71 9.49 7.21
N ILE A 97 12.84 10.46 6.96
CA ILE A 97 11.46 10.21 6.59
C ILE A 97 11.20 10.51 5.11
N ARG A 98 10.69 9.51 4.39
CA ARG A 98 10.32 9.59 2.97
C ARG A 98 8.83 9.36 2.83
N TRP A 99 8.22 9.99 1.83
CA TRP A 99 6.77 9.90 1.62
C TRP A 99 6.43 9.61 0.17
N PHE A 100 5.29 8.94 -0.03
CA PHE A 100 4.73 8.61 -1.34
C PHE A 100 3.23 8.87 -1.33
N ASP A 101 2.74 9.58 -2.35
CA ASP A 101 1.35 10.04 -2.46
C ASP A 101 0.52 9.26 -3.51
N THR A 102 0.95 8.04 -3.79
CA THR A 102 0.34 7.13 -4.75
C THR A 102 -0.01 5.80 -4.08
N PRO A 103 -0.92 4.99 -4.67
CA PRO A 103 -1.29 3.69 -4.10
C PRO A 103 -0.05 2.82 -3.87
N VAL A 104 0.07 2.24 -2.66
CA VAL A 104 1.25 1.43 -2.27
C VAL A 104 1.53 0.32 -3.28
N GLN A 105 0.48 -0.31 -3.80
CA GLN A 105 0.53 -1.42 -4.76
C GLN A 105 1.23 -1.05 -6.08
N ASN A 106 1.23 0.23 -6.44
CA ASN A 106 1.79 0.73 -7.71
C ASN A 106 3.13 1.46 -7.50
N THR A 107 3.56 1.61 -6.26
CA THR A 107 4.65 2.53 -5.91
C THR A 107 5.83 1.80 -5.31
N LEU A 108 5.59 0.92 -4.34
CA LEU A 108 6.63 0.21 -3.59
C LEU A 108 6.48 -1.29 -3.83
N GLY A 109 7.50 -1.88 -4.43
CA GLY A 109 7.53 -3.30 -4.78
C GLY A 109 8.08 -4.17 -3.66
N LEU A 110 8.09 -5.49 -3.88
CA LEU A 110 8.49 -6.47 -2.86
C LEU A 110 9.90 -6.25 -2.31
N GLY A 111 10.82 -5.70 -3.10
CA GLY A 111 12.16 -5.34 -2.63
C GLY A 111 12.13 -4.25 -1.56
N VAL A 112 11.17 -3.31 -1.61
CA VAL A 112 11.00 -2.33 -0.52
C VAL A 112 10.56 -3.04 0.77
N PHE A 113 9.55 -3.90 0.69
CA PHE A 113 9.06 -4.67 1.85
C PHE A 113 10.18 -5.48 2.49
N ARG A 114 10.96 -6.21 1.68
CA ARG A 114 12.13 -6.97 2.14
C ARG A 114 13.19 -6.10 2.87
N ASN A 115 13.26 -4.81 2.57
CA ASN A 115 14.25 -3.89 3.14
C ASN A 115 13.71 -3.05 4.31
N VAL A 116 12.48 -3.28 4.79
CA VAL A 116 11.97 -2.67 6.03
C VAL A 116 11.87 -3.69 7.14
N ASP A 117 12.05 -3.26 8.39
CA ASP A 117 12.01 -4.16 9.55
C ASP A 117 10.58 -4.53 9.95
N VAL A 118 9.62 -3.62 9.73
CA VAL A 118 8.21 -3.82 10.06
C VAL A 118 7.32 -2.86 9.27
N VAL A 119 6.16 -3.38 8.85
CA VAL A 119 5.08 -2.60 8.22
C VAL A 119 3.97 -2.34 9.22
N LEU A 120 3.53 -1.09 9.33
CA LEU A 120 2.42 -0.66 10.17
C LEU A 120 1.26 -0.18 9.28
N GLY A 121 0.11 -0.84 9.40
CA GLY A 121 -1.11 -0.48 8.67
C GLY A 121 -2.01 0.46 9.48
N GLY A 122 -2.26 1.65 8.95
CA GLY A 122 -3.24 2.62 9.47
C GLY A 122 -4.39 2.83 8.49
N LEU A 123 -4.88 1.74 7.92
CA LEU A 123 -5.76 1.74 6.75
C LEU A 123 -7.24 1.80 7.14
N ASP A 124 -8.11 2.20 6.23
CA ASP A 124 -9.57 2.08 6.34
C ASP A 124 -10.11 1.06 5.33
N ASN A 125 -9.40 0.80 4.24
CA ASN A 125 -9.78 -0.18 3.23
C ASN A 125 -9.24 -1.59 3.51
N ILE A 126 -10.15 -2.57 3.48
CA ILE A 126 -9.89 -4.01 3.54
C ILE A 126 -8.92 -4.46 2.43
N GLN A 127 -9.14 -4.10 1.17
CA GLN A 127 -8.33 -4.64 0.07
C GLN A 127 -6.86 -4.25 0.19
N THR A 128 -6.58 -3.01 0.60
CA THR A 128 -5.19 -2.57 0.80
C THR A 128 -4.53 -3.34 1.94
N ARG A 129 -5.26 -3.68 3.02
CA ARG A 129 -4.73 -4.55 4.08
C ARG A 129 -4.38 -5.94 3.56
N ARG A 130 -5.20 -6.51 2.66
CA ARG A 130 -4.94 -7.81 2.02
C ARG A 130 -3.69 -7.77 1.15
N ASP A 131 -3.53 -6.71 0.35
CA ASP A 131 -2.36 -6.52 -0.52
C ASP A 131 -1.07 -6.36 0.29
N LEU A 132 -1.11 -5.61 1.40
CA LEU A 132 0.02 -5.49 2.32
C LEU A 132 0.35 -6.81 2.97
N MET A 133 -0.64 -7.54 3.49
CA MET A 133 -0.45 -8.86 4.08
C MET A 133 0.23 -9.81 3.10
N ARG A 134 -0.23 -9.85 1.84
CA ARG A 134 0.39 -10.68 0.79
C ARG A 134 1.85 -10.30 0.57
N SER A 135 2.16 -9.01 0.42
CA SER A 135 3.53 -8.52 0.19
C SER A 135 4.46 -8.84 1.36
N CYS A 136 3.94 -8.70 2.59
CA CYS A 136 4.63 -9.06 3.83
C CYS A 136 4.91 -10.57 3.92
N MET A 137 3.97 -11.43 3.52
CA MET A 137 4.18 -12.88 3.47
C MET A 137 5.20 -13.32 2.43
N LEU A 138 5.21 -12.68 1.25
CA LEU A 138 6.16 -12.98 0.19
C LEU A 138 7.60 -12.61 0.55
N THR A 139 7.80 -11.72 1.53
CA THR A 139 9.10 -11.13 1.88
C THR A 139 9.53 -11.42 3.32
N ASP A 140 8.77 -12.24 4.05
CA ASP A 140 8.93 -12.46 5.50
C ASP A 140 9.05 -11.16 6.32
N THR A 141 8.31 -10.13 5.89
CA THR A 141 8.30 -8.84 6.58
C THR A 141 7.14 -8.80 7.58
N PRO A 142 7.38 -8.49 8.86
CA PRO A 142 6.32 -8.34 9.85
C PRO A 142 5.28 -7.30 9.46
N PHE A 143 4.01 -7.62 9.72
CA PHE A 143 2.90 -6.71 9.53
C PHE A 143 2.11 -6.53 10.83
N ILE A 144 1.98 -5.29 11.28
CA ILE A 144 1.12 -4.94 12.42
C ILE A 144 0.01 -4.04 11.87
N ASP A 145 -1.20 -4.57 11.80
CA ASP A 145 -2.38 -3.85 11.32
C ASP A 145 -3.11 -3.19 12.48
N GLY A 146 -3.67 -2.00 12.23
CA GLY A 146 -4.53 -1.31 13.16
C GLY A 146 -5.86 -0.92 12.52
N GLY A 147 -6.93 -1.00 13.31
CA GLY A 147 -8.28 -0.67 12.90
C GLY A 147 -8.96 0.24 13.92
N LEU A 148 -9.79 1.16 13.43
CA LEU A 148 -10.62 2.05 14.25
C LEU A 148 -12.07 1.94 13.81
N TYR A 149 -12.99 1.96 14.77
CA TYR A 149 -14.43 1.98 14.51
C TYR A 149 -15.16 2.61 15.70
N PHE A 150 -15.73 3.82 15.53
CA PHE A 150 -16.40 4.56 16.62
C PHE A 150 -15.47 4.80 17.82
N LEU A 151 -15.81 4.22 18.97
CA LEU A 151 -15.02 4.25 20.21
C LEU A 151 -14.13 3.01 20.36
N ASP A 152 -14.21 2.07 19.42
CA ASP A 152 -13.42 0.84 19.43
C ASP A 152 -12.20 0.97 18.54
N GLY A 153 -11.19 0.17 18.85
CA GLY A 153 -10.11 -0.07 17.93
C GLY A 153 -9.33 -1.33 18.28
N ASP A 154 -8.56 -1.83 17.34
CA ASP A 154 -7.77 -3.03 17.54
C ASP A 154 -6.43 -2.99 16.81
N VAL A 155 -5.49 -3.76 17.36
CA VAL A 155 -4.18 -4.03 16.74
C VAL A 155 -4.06 -5.52 16.51
N ARG A 156 -3.68 -5.92 15.30
CA ARG A 156 -3.43 -7.31 14.89
C ARG A 156 -1.97 -7.46 14.49
N THR A 157 -1.33 -8.50 14.99
CA THR A 157 0.09 -8.78 14.72
C THR A 157 0.25 -10.02 13.87
N PHE A 158 0.94 -9.89 12.74
CA PHE A 158 1.26 -10.97 11.82
C PHE A 158 2.78 -11.01 11.62
N LEU A 159 3.43 -12.01 12.21
CA LEU A 159 4.89 -12.17 12.13
C LEU A 159 5.24 -13.47 11.40
N PRO A 160 6.38 -13.53 10.68
CA PRO A 160 6.89 -14.78 10.10
C PRO A 160 6.97 -15.91 11.15
N PRO A 161 6.64 -17.17 10.79
CA PRO A 161 6.28 -17.67 9.46
C PRO A 161 4.77 -17.55 9.13
N PHE A 162 4.09 -16.55 9.68
CA PHE A 162 2.67 -16.23 9.45
C PHE A 162 1.71 -17.41 9.68
N PRO A 163 1.60 -17.92 10.92
CA PRO A 163 0.65 -18.99 11.23
C PRO A 163 -0.80 -18.60 10.88
N VAL A 164 -1.10 -17.31 10.88
CA VAL A 164 -2.37 -16.70 10.48
C VAL A 164 -2.07 -15.44 9.66
N CYS A 165 -2.99 -15.03 8.80
CA CYS A 165 -2.89 -13.83 7.97
C CYS A 165 -4.17 -13.00 8.09
N PHE A 166 -4.15 -11.78 7.53
CA PHE A 166 -5.32 -10.90 7.57
C PHE A 166 -6.58 -11.54 6.99
N ASP A 167 -6.48 -12.25 5.86
CA ASP A 167 -7.61 -12.94 5.21
C ASP A 167 -8.28 -13.99 6.10
N CYS A 168 -7.52 -14.68 6.98
CA CYS A 168 -8.08 -15.64 7.95
C CYS A 168 -8.99 -14.98 8.99
N THR A 169 -8.85 -13.67 9.19
CA THR A 169 -9.63 -12.92 10.20
C THR A 169 -10.93 -12.35 9.65
N MET A 170 -11.19 -12.55 8.36
CA MET A 170 -12.34 -11.99 7.66
C MET A 170 -13.44 -13.01 7.47
N THR A 171 -14.68 -12.55 7.56
CA THR A 171 -15.87 -13.27 7.09
C THR A 171 -15.95 -13.27 5.56
N GLN A 172 -16.76 -14.15 4.99
CA GLN A 172 -16.99 -14.17 3.55
C GLN A 172 -17.59 -12.84 3.04
N ASP A 173 -18.51 -12.24 3.80
CA ASP A 173 -19.12 -10.95 3.44
C ASP A 173 -18.08 -9.81 3.42
N GLU A 174 -17.13 -9.80 4.35
CA GLU A 174 -16.03 -8.83 4.35
C GLU A 174 -15.07 -9.05 3.17
N ARG A 175 -14.84 -10.31 2.79
CA ARG A 175 -14.05 -10.65 1.59
C ARG A 175 -14.74 -10.12 0.33
N ASP A 176 -16.03 -10.38 0.21
CA ASP A 176 -16.85 -9.91 -0.91
C ASP A 176 -16.98 -8.39 -0.94
N ALA A 177 -17.03 -7.73 0.23
CA ALA A 177 -17.00 -6.27 0.34
C ALA A 177 -15.67 -5.68 -0.15
N GLY A 178 -14.53 -6.31 0.15
CA GLY A 178 -13.22 -5.87 -0.36
C GLY A 178 -13.12 -5.86 -1.89
N TRP A 179 -13.88 -6.72 -2.57
CA TRP A 179 -13.95 -6.73 -4.04
C TRP A 179 -14.75 -5.57 -4.63
N ARG A 180 -15.62 -4.90 -3.85
CA ARG A 180 -16.50 -3.83 -4.37
C ARG A 180 -15.74 -2.59 -4.86
N ARG A 181 -14.50 -2.37 -4.39
CA ARG A 181 -13.60 -1.33 -4.90
C ARG A 181 -13.30 -1.48 -6.38
N TRP A 182 -13.27 -2.73 -6.83
CA TRP A 182 -12.99 -3.09 -8.19
C TRP A 182 -14.32 -3.30 -8.90
N SER A 183 -14.53 -2.61 -10.02
CA SER A 183 -15.60 -3.03 -10.93
C SER A 183 -15.37 -4.50 -11.33
N CYS A 184 -16.35 -5.21 -11.88
CA CYS A 184 -16.10 -6.59 -12.36
C CYS A 184 -14.99 -6.68 -13.44
N LEU A 185 -14.49 -5.53 -13.94
CA LEU A 185 -13.33 -5.41 -14.83
C LEU A 185 -12.00 -5.10 -14.10
N GLY A 186 -11.98 -5.01 -12.77
CA GLY A 186 -10.77 -4.67 -12.02
C GLY A 186 -10.37 -3.19 -12.09
N LEU A 187 -11.29 -2.29 -12.45
CA LEU A 187 -11.04 -0.84 -12.53
C LEU A 187 -11.26 -0.15 -11.17
N LEU A 188 -10.54 0.94 -10.92
CA LEU A 188 -10.62 1.68 -9.66
C LEU A 188 -11.99 2.36 -9.51
N GLY A 189 -12.76 1.95 -8.49
CA GLY A 189 -13.92 2.64 -7.95
C GLY A 189 -13.60 3.31 -6.59
N ASP A 190 -14.47 4.22 -6.15
CA ASP A 190 -14.41 4.77 -4.78
C ASP A 190 -15.34 3.95 -3.87
N ASP A 191 -14.89 3.67 -2.66
CA ASP A 191 -15.40 2.54 -1.88
C ASP A 191 -16.79 2.76 -1.29
N GLY A 192 -17.33 3.98 -1.26
CA GLY A 192 -18.66 4.28 -0.69
C GLY A 192 -18.88 3.79 0.77
N ALA A 193 -17.89 3.13 1.35
CA ALA A 193 -17.84 2.64 2.70
C ALA A 193 -17.69 3.88 3.56
N GLY A 194 -18.83 4.39 4.03
CA GLY A 194 -18.86 5.54 4.91
C GLY A 194 -17.83 5.35 6.01
N VAL A 195 -16.80 6.19 6.01
CA VAL A 195 -15.75 6.18 7.04
C VAL A 195 -16.47 6.29 8.38
N GLY A 196 -16.42 5.22 9.16
CA GLY A 196 -17.04 5.20 10.48
C GLY A 196 -16.51 6.40 11.29
N PRO A 197 -17.37 7.08 12.07
CA PRO A 197 -16.92 8.17 12.91
C PRO A 197 -15.77 7.67 13.78
N THR A 198 -14.71 8.47 13.88
CA THR A 198 -13.46 8.06 14.53
C THR A 198 -13.10 9.08 15.62
N ALA A 199 -12.91 8.61 16.85
CA ALA A 199 -12.48 9.46 17.95
C ALA A 199 -10.94 9.64 17.98
N PRO A 200 -10.43 10.87 18.18
CA PRO A 200 -8.99 11.14 18.28
C PRO A 200 -8.30 10.38 19.42
N THR A 201 -9.01 10.18 20.53
CA THR A 201 -8.50 9.49 21.72
C THR A 201 -8.23 8.01 21.45
N VAL A 202 -9.13 7.35 20.72
CA VAL A 202 -8.97 5.93 20.35
C VAL A 202 -7.84 5.77 19.33
N ALA A 203 -7.74 6.68 18.35
CA ALA A 203 -6.61 6.70 17.44
C ALA A 203 -5.27 6.81 18.20
N SER A 204 -5.20 7.65 19.24
CA SER A 204 -4.01 7.79 20.08
C SER A 204 -3.66 6.51 20.83
N MET A 205 -4.65 5.84 21.43
CA MET A 205 -4.44 4.58 22.17
C MET A 205 -3.96 3.46 21.25
N ILE A 206 -4.63 3.26 20.11
CA ILE A 206 -4.31 2.21 19.16
C ILE A 206 -2.98 2.48 18.45
N GLY A 207 -2.73 3.73 18.03
CA GLY A 207 -1.45 4.12 17.42
C GLY A 207 -0.27 3.96 18.38
N GLY A 208 -0.46 4.30 19.66
CA GLY A 208 0.52 4.05 20.70
C GLY A 208 0.80 2.57 20.91
N LEU A 209 -0.24 1.73 20.99
CA LEU A 209 -0.11 0.28 21.12
C LEU A 209 0.60 -0.34 19.90
N GLN A 210 0.23 0.07 18.68
CA GLN A 210 0.82 -0.42 17.44
C GLN A 210 2.32 -0.11 17.37
N VAL A 211 2.71 1.13 17.71
CA VAL A 211 4.12 1.54 17.76
C VAL A 211 4.85 0.81 18.89
N GLN A 212 4.24 0.65 20.07
CA GLN A 212 4.84 -0.10 21.17
C GLN A 212 5.22 -1.54 20.76
N LEU A 213 4.38 -2.20 19.96
CA LEU A 213 4.67 -3.53 19.42
C LEU A 213 5.77 -3.50 18.36
N ALA A 214 5.77 -2.49 17.48
CA ALA A 214 6.81 -2.29 16.47
C ALA A 214 8.19 -2.06 17.10
N LEU A 215 8.27 -1.16 18.08
CA LEU A 215 9.53 -0.86 18.76
C LEU A 215 10.05 -2.10 19.52
N LYS A 216 9.16 -2.90 20.15
CA LYS A 216 9.54 -4.19 20.74
C LYS A 216 10.09 -5.15 19.69
N TYR A 217 9.50 -5.18 18.50
CA TYR A 217 9.99 -6.00 17.39
C TYR A 217 11.39 -5.57 16.93
N LEU A 218 11.68 -4.27 16.86
CA LEU A 218 13.03 -3.77 16.58
C LEU A 218 14.07 -4.21 17.63
N HIS A 219 13.63 -4.57 18.83
CA HIS A 219 14.46 -5.07 19.93
C HIS A 219 14.42 -6.60 20.10
N ARG A 220 13.78 -7.34 19.18
CA ARG A 220 13.53 -8.78 19.34
C ARG A 220 14.79 -9.62 19.62
N ASP A 221 15.92 -9.23 19.03
CA ASP A 221 17.21 -9.92 19.15
C ASP A 221 18.18 -9.23 20.14
N PHE A 222 17.70 -8.20 20.84
CA PHE A 222 18.49 -7.45 21.80
C PHE A 222 18.49 -8.14 23.17
N ASP A 223 19.67 -8.55 23.63
CA ASP A 223 19.88 -9.08 24.98
C ASP A 223 19.91 -7.92 26.00
N GLY A 224 18.72 -7.39 26.27
CA GLY A 224 18.49 -6.30 27.22
C GLY A 224 18.06 -6.78 28.60
N ALA A 225 17.81 -5.83 29.52
CA ALA A 225 17.32 -6.12 30.86
C ALA A 225 15.93 -6.79 30.87
N PHE A 226 15.15 -6.63 29.79
CA PHE A 226 13.81 -7.19 29.63
C PHE A 226 13.67 -7.84 28.26
N GLU A 227 13.04 -9.01 28.23
CA GLU A 227 12.73 -9.72 26.99
C GLU A 227 11.54 -9.05 26.28
N MET A 228 11.79 -8.47 25.10
CA MET A 228 10.80 -7.71 24.33
C MET A 228 9.98 -8.62 23.40
N ARG A 229 9.04 -9.38 23.94
CA ARG A 229 8.21 -10.30 23.14
C ARG A 229 7.06 -9.60 22.41
N VAL A 230 6.95 -9.79 21.12
CA VAL A 230 5.77 -9.40 20.33
C VAL A 230 4.87 -10.64 20.15
N PRO A 231 3.60 -10.59 20.56
CA PRO A 231 2.70 -11.70 20.31
C PRO A 231 2.51 -11.87 18.79
N ASN A 232 2.37 -13.11 18.31
CA ASN A 232 2.12 -13.41 16.90
C ASN A 232 0.72 -14.00 16.76
N GLY A 233 -0.02 -13.60 15.72
CA GLY A 233 -1.35 -14.11 15.44
C GLY A 233 -2.35 -13.75 16.53
N VAL A 234 -2.32 -12.51 17.03
CA VAL A 234 -3.27 -12.04 18.03
C VAL A 234 -3.96 -10.77 17.57
N ARG A 235 -5.16 -10.56 18.11
CA ARG A 235 -5.90 -9.30 18.04
C ARG A 235 -6.05 -8.76 19.45
N ILE A 236 -5.56 -7.54 19.68
CA ILE A 236 -5.74 -6.80 20.92
C ILE A 236 -6.74 -5.70 20.63
N ARG A 237 -7.95 -5.79 21.20
CA ARG A 237 -9.03 -4.85 21.00
C ARG A 237 -9.22 -4.00 22.25
N PHE A 238 -9.43 -2.71 22.05
CA PHE A 238 -10.00 -1.81 23.03
C PHE A 238 -11.47 -1.56 22.69
N ASN A 239 -12.35 -1.83 23.64
CA ASN A 239 -13.77 -1.51 23.56
C ASN A 239 -14.02 -0.20 24.32
N GLY A 240 -14.22 0.91 23.60
CA GLY A 240 -14.38 2.22 24.24
C GLY A 240 -15.78 2.52 24.74
N PHE A 241 -16.74 1.60 24.55
CA PHE A 241 -18.05 1.70 25.20
C PHE A 241 -18.03 1.08 26.61
N ALA A 242 -17.16 0.09 26.83
CA ALA A 242 -16.99 -0.59 28.12
C ALA A 242 -15.69 -0.21 28.85
N ASP A 243 -14.78 0.49 28.18
CA ASP A 243 -13.42 0.81 28.63
C ASP A 243 -12.56 -0.44 28.94
N GLU A 244 -12.73 -1.50 28.13
CA GLU A 244 -12.10 -2.80 28.35
C GLU A 244 -11.09 -3.17 27.26
N TYR A 245 -10.05 -3.92 27.65
CA TYR A 245 -9.09 -4.52 26.73
C TYR A 245 -9.31 -6.03 26.63
N GLU A 246 -9.46 -6.51 25.40
CA GLU A 246 -9.63 -7.92 25.07
C GLU A 246 -8.45 -8.36 24.21
N ARG A 247 -7.95 -9.58 24.45
CA ARG A 247 -6.97 -10.23 23.59
C ARG A 247 -7.53 -11.55 23.09
N TRP A 248 -7.51 -11.74 21.78
CA TRP A 248 -7.87 -12.99 21.13
C TRP A 248 -6.69 -13.54 20.35
N ASP A 249 -6.48 -14.85 20.48
CA ASP A 249 -5.61 -15.57 19.57
C ASP A 249 -6.39 -15.81 18.26
N LEU A 250 -5.76 -15.45 17.14
CA LEU A 250 -6.32 -15.58 15.81
C LEU A 250 -6.02 -16.98 15.27
N ASN A 251 -7.03 -17.62 14.70
CA ASN A 251 -6.91 -18.96 14.16
C ASN A 251 -6.76 -18.92 12.64
N ARG A 252 -5.93 -19.81 12.11
CA ARG A 252 -5.80 -20.02 10.67
C ARG A 252 -7.06 -20.65 10.11
N GLU A 253 -7.58 -20.08 9.03
CA GLU A 253 -8.60 -20.73 8.20
C GLU A 253 -7.92 -21.77 7.30
N THR A 254 -8.40 -23.01 7.33
CA THR A 254 -7.78 -24.16 6.64
C THR A 254 -7.59 -23.90 5.15
N ASP A 255 -8.61 -23.32 4.50
CA ASP A 255 -8.65 -23.07 3.06
C ASP A 255 -8.39 -21.60 2.73
N CYS A 256 -7.58 -20.91 3.55
CA CYS A 256 -7.28 -19.50 3.32
C CYS A 256 -6.56 -19.30 1.97
N PRO A 257 -7.13 -18.55 1.01
CA PRO A 257 -6.56 -18.39 -0.34
C PRO A 257 -5.19 -17.71 -0.32
N THR A 258 -4.96 -16.81 0.65
CA THR A 258 -3.68 -16.12 0.79
C THR A 258 -2.58 -17.08 1.23
N HIS A 259 -2.82 -17.97 2.22
CA HIS A 259 -1.83 -18.99 2.59
C HIS A 259 -1.58 -20.05 1.51
N LEU A 260 -2.51 -20.25 0.58
CA LEU A 260 -2.34 -21.16 -0.55
C LEU A 260 -1.46 -20.56 -1.67
N THR A 261 -1.36 -19.23 -1.73
CA THR A 261 -0.77 -18.52 -2.88
C THR A 261 0.36 -17.55 -2.55
N ALA A 262 0.60 -17.26 -1.27
CA ALA A 262 1.64 -16.36 -0.82
C ALA A 262 2.66 -17.13 0.02
N THR A 263 3.64 -17.72 -0.66
CA THR A 263 4.80 -18.37 -0.04
C THR A 263 5.99 -17.42 -0.09
N SER A 264 6.73 -17.31 1.02
CA SER A 264 7.94 -16.50 1.08
C SER A 264 8.91 -16.81 -0.07
N ILE A 265 9.43 -15.76 -0.69
CA ILE A 265 10.43 -15.85 -1.74
C ILE A 265 11.78 -16.11 -1.08
N PRO A 266 12.44 -17.27 -1.35
CA PRO A 266 13.71 -17.58 -0.72
C PRO A 266 14.78 -16.55 -1.07
N GLU A 267 15.47 -16.01 -0.08
CA GLU A 267 16.52 -15.01 -0.29
C GLU A 267 17.61 -15.49 -1.26
N SER A 268 17.97 -16.78 -1.20
CA SER A 268 18.95 -17.40 -2.11
C SER A 268 18.53 -17.47 -3.58
N SER A 269 17.25 -17.21 -3.88
CA SER A 269 16.71 -17.23 -5.25
C SER A 269 16.58 -15.84 -5.88
N ILE A 270 16.86 -14.79 -5.11
CA ILE A 270 16.75 -13.40 -5.55
C ILE A 270 18.11 -12.93 -6.09
N THR A 271 18.10 -12.39 -7.29
CA THR A 271 19.24 -11.74 -7.93
C THR A 271 18.95 -10.24 -8.05
N SER A 272 19.71 -9.42 -7.33
CA SER A 272 19.65 -7.96 -7.47
C SER A 272 20.25 -7.49 -8.79
N ILE A 273 19.55 -6.59 -9.47
CA ILE A 273 20.03 -5.94 -10.69
C ILE A 273 20.14 -4.42 -10.49
N PRO A 274 21.17 -3.76 -11.06
CA PRO A 274 21.46 -2.34 -10.82
C PRO A 274 20.56 -1.41 -11.65
N HIS A 275 19.29 -1.76 -11.81
CA HIS A 275 18.32 -1.05 -12.62
C HIS A 275 17.03 -0.80 -11.82
N GLY A 276 16.41 0.35 -12.07
CA GLY A 276 15.13 0.73 -11.47
C GLY A 276 13.96 0.51 -12.44
N ALA A 277 12.79 1.00 -12.07
CA ALA A 277 11.57 0.90 -12.87
C ALA A 277 11.67 1.65 -14.22
N ASP A 278 12.58 2.62 -14.36
CA ASP A 278 12.80 3.32 -15.64
C ASP A 278 13.47 2.45 -16.73
N MET A 279 13.89 1.22 -16.39
CA MET A 279 14.43 0.24 -17.33
C MET A 279 13.41 -0.15 -18.40
N ALA A 280 13.87 -0.41 -19.62
CA ALA A 280 13.03 -0.98 -20.69
C ALA A 280 12.62 -2.42 -20.36
N ALA A 281 11.35 -2.77 -20.60
CA ALA A 281 10.86 -4.14 -20.40
C ALA A 281 11.62 -5.17 -21.25
N SER A 282 12.06 -4.78 -22.44
CA SER A 282 12.92 -5.61 -23.30
C SER A 282 14.25 -5.95 -22.65
N GLN A 283 14.87 -4.99 -21.96
CA GLN A 283 16.15 -5.22 -21.29
C GLN A 283 15.99 -6.20 -20.11
N LEU A 284 14.88 -6.13 -19.37
CA LEU A 284 14.58 -7.11 -18.33
C LEU A 284 14.38 -8.52 -18.91
N LEU A 285 13.68 -8.62 -20.04
CA LEU A 285 13.49 -9.89 -20.73
C LEU A 285 14.82 -10.48 -21.23
N GLU A 286 15.70 -9.66 -21.79
CA GLU A 286 17.04 -10.09 -22.22
C GLU A 286 17.86 -10.68 -21.07
N LEU A 287 17.79 -10.08 -19.87
CA LEU A 287 18.44 -10.62 -18.67
C LEU A 287 17.86 -11.98 -18.27
N ALA A 288 16.53 -12.12 -18.30
CA ALA A 288 15.88 -13.40 -18.04
C ALA A 288 16.28 -14.47 -19.08
N GLN A 289 16.32 -14.11 -20.36
CA GLN A 289 16.65 -15.02 -21.45
C GLN A 289 18.11 -15.48 -21.43
N ALA A 290 19.03 -14.63 -20.95
CA ALA A 290 20.43 -14.98 -20.81
C ALA A 290 20.64 -16.17 -19.83
N GLU A 291 19.81 -16.26 -18.79
CA GLU A 291 19.92 -17.30 -17.75
C GLU A 291 18.99 -18.49 -18.00
N LEU A 292 17.76 -18.25 -18.48
CA LEU A 292 16.70 -19.26 -18.59
C LEU A 292 16.46 -19.75 -20.03
N GLY A 293 17.06 -19.11 -21.03
CA GLY A 293 16.95 -19.46 -22.44
C GLY A 293 16.08 -18.50 -23.26
N PRO A 294 16.11 -18.60 -24.60
CA PRO A 294 15.51 -17.60 -25.50
C PRO A 294 13.98 -17.48 -25.41
N GLU A 295 13.30 -18.53 -24.97
CA GLU A 295 11.83 -18.56 -24.82
C GLU A 295 11.39 -18.23 -23.38
N ALA A 296 12.30 -17.74 -22.53
CA ALA A 296 11.96 -17.31 -21.18
C ALA A 296 11.02 -16.10 -21.19
N TYR A 297 10.27 -15.93 -20.11
CA TYR A 297 9.35 -14.81 -19.90
C TYR A 297 9.41 -14.31 -18.47
N VAL A 298 8.93 -13.08 -18.25
CA VAL A 298 8.85 -12.47 -16.92
C VAL A 298 7.39 -12.32 -16.52
N GLU A 299 7.02 -12.86 -15.36
CA GLU A 299 5.71 -12.68 -14.74
C GLU A 299 5.62 -11.31 -14.07
N LEU A 300 4.58 -10.53 -14.40
CA LEU A 300 4.32 -9.24 -13.75
C LEU A 300 3.59 -9.40 -12.42
N GLY A 301 2.88 -10.51 -12.20
CA GLY A 301 2.05 -10.71 -11.00
C GLY A 301 0.80 -9.82 -10.94
N PHE A 302 0.51 -9.05 -11.98
CA PHE A 302 -0.70 -8.26 -12.16
C PHE A 302 -1.03 -8.07 -13.64
N ASP A 303 -2.29 -7.74 -13.93
CA ASP A 303 -2.74 -7.47 -15.30
C ASP A 303 -2.40 -6.03 -15.71
N VAL A 304 -1.73 -5.88 -16.85
CA VAL A 304 -1.49 -4.63 -17.56
C VAL A 304 -2.45 -4.51 -18.73
N VAL A 305 -3.18 -3.40 -18.82
CA VAL A 305 -4.02 -3.09 -19.99
C VAL A 305 -3.13 -2.50 -21.07
N HIS A 306 -2.86 -3.27 -22.13
CA HIS A 306 -1.98 -2.84 -23.22
C HIS A 306 -2.76 -2.16 -24.37
N SER A 307 -4.07 -2.37 -24.44
CA SER A 307 -4.94 -1.79 -25.46
C SER A 307 -6.39 -1.66 -24.97
N LEU A 308 -7.05 -0.56 -25.37
CA LEU A 308 -8.46 -0.30 -25.14
C LEU A 308 -9.19 -0.20 -26.48
N GLN A 309 -10.10 -1.14 -26.75
CA GLN A 309 -10.82 -1.22 -28.02
C GLN A 309 -12.31 -0.94 -27.85
N CYS A 310 -12.84 0.02 -28.61
CA CYS A 310 -14.28 0.29 -28.63
C CYS A 310 -15.00 -0.72 -29.52
N TYR A 311 -15.92 -1.49 -28.94
CA TYR A 311 -16.75 -2.45 -29.70
C TYR A 311 -17.72 -1.77 -30.69
N GLN A 312 -18.09 -0.50 -30.47
CA GLN A 312 -19.07 0.21 -31.30
C GLN A 312 -18.45 0.91 -32.52
N CYS A 313 -17.34 1.63 -32.35
CA CYS A 313 -16.70 2.36 -33.46
C CYS A 313 -15.38 1.72 -33.95
N GLY A 314 -14.91 0.66 -33.30
CA GLY A 314 -13.66 -0.02 -33.65
C GLY A 314 -12.39 0.74 -33.28
N ARG A 315 -12.49 1.94 -32.69
CA ARG A 315 -11.33 2.73 -32.25
C ARG A 315 -10.53 1.96 -31.21
N SER A 316 -9.23 1.82 -31.46
CA SER A 316 -8.27 1.25 -30.53
C SER A 316 -7.31 2.33 -30.04
N GLU A 317 -6.92 2.25 -28.77
CA GLU A 317 -5.91 3.12 -28.16
C GLU A 317 -4.97 2.27 -27.31
N ALA A 318 -3.67 2.50 -27.47
CA ALA A 318 -2.66 1.82 -26.67
C ALA A 318 -2.74 2.31 -25.21
N SER A 319 -2.50 1.38 -24.30
CA SER A 319 -2.30 1.67 -22.88
C SER A 319 -1.09 0.85 -22.43
N ALA A 320 -0.51 1.19 -21.29
CA ALA A 320 0.54 0.40 -20.67
C ALA A 320 0.29 0.26 -19.16
N ARG A 321 -0.88 0.61 -18.66
CA ARG A 321 -1.10 0.76 -17.22
C ARG A 321 -1.76 -0.47 -16.64
N ARG A 322 -1.42 -0.82 -15.39
CA ARG A 322 -2.09 -1.87 -14.61
C ARG A 322 -3.60 -1.66 -14.60
N ARG A 323 -4.36 -2.75 -14.64
CA ARG A 323 -5.83 -2.78 -14.68
C ARG A 323 -6.48 -1.97 -13.56
N GLY A 324 -5.84 -1.88 -12.39
CA GLY A 324 -6.30 -1.07 -11.27
C GLY A 324 -5.79 0.38 -11.22
N ALA A 325 -4.92 0.79 -12.14
CA ALA A 325 -4.44 2.17 -12.24
C ALA A 325 -5.29 3.04 -13.19
N LEU A 326 -6.15 2.41 -14.00
CA LEU A 326 -7.06 3.10 -14.92
C LEU A 326 -8.40 3.40 -14.25
N GLY A 327 -8.82 4.67 -14.29
CA GLY A 327 -10.16 5.06 -13.88
C GLY A 327 -11.21 4.78 -14.95
N ILE A 328 -12.48 4.66 -14.54
CA ILE A 328 -13.62 4.44 -15.46
C ILE A 328 -13.67 5.53 -16.54
N ALA A 329 -13.39 6.78 -16.18
CA ALA A 329 -13.40 7.88 -17.14
C ALA A 329 -12.36 7.72 -18.26
N GLU A 330 -11.22 7.08 -17.98
CA GLU A 330 -10.15 6.83 -18.94
C GLU A 330 -10.50 5.69 -19.90
N THR A 331 -11.38 4.77 -19.49
CA THR A 331 -11.80 3.64 -20.35
C THR A 331 -12.95 4.00 -21.29
N MET A 332 -13.57 5.16 -21.13
CA MET A 332 -14.64 5.66 -22.02
C MET A 332 -14.15 5.83 -23.46
N CYS A 333 -14.99 5.47 -24.43
CA CYS A 333 -14.74 5.80 -25.82
C CYS A 333 -14.99 7.30 -26.07
N PRO A 334 -13.99 8.08 -26.52
CA PRO A 334 -14.16 9.54 -26.73
C PRO A 334 -15.09 9.89 -27.90
N THR A 335 -15.36 8.91 -28.76
CA THR A 335 -16.18 9.08 -29.97
C THR A 335 -17.64 8.68 -29.72
N CYS A 336 -17.86 7.58 -29.01
CA CYS A 336 -19.19 7.05 -28.76
C CYS A 336 -19.82 7.61 -27.47
N THR A 337 -19.01 8.10 -26.54
CA THR A 337 -19.48 8.71 -25.29
C THR A 337 -19.39 10.24 -25.40
N PRO A 338 -20.50 10.98 -25.21
CA PRO A 338 -20.46 12.44 -25.21
C PRO A 338 -19.60 12.97 -24.06
N SER A 339 -18.84 14.03 -24.31
CA SER A 339 -17.98 14.66 -23.29
C SER A 339 -18.78 15.48 -22.27
N THR A 340 -19.96 15.97 -22.67
CA THR A 340 -20.87 16.78 -21.87
C THR A 340 -22.30 16.30 -22.00
N CYS A 341 -23.09 16.52 -20.95
CA CYS A 341 -24.53 16.28 -20.95
C CYS A 341 -25.21 17.09 -22.05
N ALA A 342 -26.09 16.43 -22.82
CA ALA A 342 -26.81 17.05 -23.92
C ALA A 342 -27.73 18.21 -23.49
N GLU A 343 -28.26 18.16 -22.26
CA GLU A 343 -29.22 19.15 -21.74
C GLU A 343 -28.52 20.35 -21.07
N CYS A 344 -27.64 20.10 -20.11
CA CYS A 344 -27.07 21.17 -19.27
C CYS A 344 -25.58 21.47 -19.55
N GLY A 345 -24.92 20.73 -20.44
CA GLY A 345 -23.50 20.90 -20.76
C GLY A 345 -22.53 20.45 -19.65
N HIS A 346 -23.03 19.88 -18.54
CA HIS A 346 -22.18 19.38 -17.46
C HIS A 346 -21.31 18.22 -17.94
N SER A 347 -20.06 18.14 -17.47
CA SER A 347 -19.11 17.10 -17.93
C SER A 347 -19.54 15.70 -17.49
N ILE A 348 -19.56 14.76 -18.44
CA ILE A 348 -19.86 13.36 -18.15
C ILE A 348 -18.72 12.71 -17.37
N ALA A 349 -17.46 13.01 -17.72
CA ALA A 349 -16.30 12.51 -16.98
C ALA A 349 -16.35 12.95 -15.51
N LYS A 350 -16.74 14.20 -15.21
CA LYS A 350 -16.94 14.66 -13.83
C LYS A 350 -18.11 13.96 -13.13
N THR A 351 -19.20 13.69 -13.85
CA THR A 351 -20.34 12.92 -13.33
C THR A 351 -19.88 11.52 -12.90
N ILE A 352 -19.13 10.83 -13.76
CA ILE A 352 -18.59 9.50 -13.48
C ILE A 352 -17.62 9.54 -12.31
N ALA A 353 -16.71 10.51 -12.27
CA ALA A 353 -15.80 10.70 -11.16
C ALA A 353 -16.53 10.94 -9.82
N SER A 354 -17.74 11.51 -9.84
CA SER A 354 -18.58 11.72 -8.66
C SER A 354 -19.54 10.56 -8.34
N ARG A 355 -19.59 9.52 -9.18
CA ARG A 355 -20.55 8.39 -9.10
C ARG A 355 -19.77 7.08 -9.09
N PRO A 356 -19.14 6.74 -7.95
CA PRO A 356 -18.31 5.55 -7.88
C PRO A 356 -19.09 4.24 -7.79
N ASP A 357 -20.39 4.33 -7.55
CA ASP A 357 -21.37 3.25 -7.59
C ASP A 357 -21.70 2.76 -9.01
N LEU A 358 -21.11 3.36 -10.05
CA LEU A 358 -21.37 3.00 -11.44
C LEU A 358 -20.82 1.61 -11.77
N VAL A 359 -21.70 0.62 -11.68
CA VAL A 359 -21.46 -0.76 -12.09
C VAL A 359 -22.05 -0.97 -13.49
N PHE A 360 -21.19 -1.01 -14.51
CA PHE A 360 -21.52 -1.35 -15.91
C PHE A 360 -22.74 -0.67 -16.56
N PRO A 361 -22.89 0.65 -16.51
CA PRO A 361 -24.09 1.21 -17.09
C PRO A 361 -23.79 1.66 -18.52
N ASP A 362 -24.60 1.21 -19.47
CA ASP A 362 -24.64 1.68 -20.87
C ASP A 362 -25.17 3.12 -20.99
N LYS A 363 -25.54 3.73 -19.84
CA LYS A 363 -25.90 5.13 -19.67
C LYS A 363 -25.39 5.71 -18.35
N VAL A 364 -25.31 7.02 -18.23
CA VAL A 364 -25.02 7.71 -16.97
C VAL A 364 -25.90 8.94 -16.83
N ASP A 365 -26.55 9.05 -15.67
CA ASP A 365 -27.41 10.19 -15.36
C ASP A 365 -26.56 11.36 -14.88
N CYS A 366 -26.77 12.52 -15.51
CA CYS A 366 -26.02 13.74 -15.22
C CYS A 366 -26.15 14.15 -13.75
N ALA A 367 -25.04 14.42 -13.08
CA ALA A 367 -25.04 14.86 -11.68
C ALA A 367 -25.75 16.22 -11.46
N SER A 368 -25.94 17.02 -12.52
CA SER A 368 -26.53 18.36 -12.41
C SER A 368 -28.02 18.41 -12.75
N CYS A 369 -28.47 17.70 -13.78
CA CYS A 369 -29.86 17.77 -14.25
C CYS A 369 -30.55 16.41 -14.32
N PHE A 370 -29.87 15.33 -13.92
CA PHE A 370 -30.37 13.95 -13.94
C PHE A 370 -30.76 13.41 -15.33
N GLU A 371 -30.41 14.12 -16.41
CA GLU A 371 -30.61 13.64 -17.78
C GLU A 371 -29.69 12.45 -18.07
N SER A 372 -30.23 11.42 -18.74
CA SER A 372 -29.51 10.18 -19.03
C SER A 372 -28.70 10.28 -20.32
N ASN A 373 -27.41 10.01 -20.24
CA ASN A 373 -26.48 10.13 -21.38
C ASN A 373 -25.89 8.76 -21.71
N PRO A 374 -25.63 8.42 -22.99
CA PRO A 374 -25.00 7.14 -23.33
C PRO A 374 -23.58 7.07 -22.75
N LEU A 375 -23.19 5.88 -22.30
CA LEU A 375 -21.84 5.59 -21.80
C LEU A 375 -21.32 4.34 -22.49
N VAL A 376 -20.21 4.48 -23.23
CA VAL A 376 -19.60 3.37 -23.97
C VAL A 376 -18.19 3.16 -23.45
N LEU A 377 -18.00 2.11 -22.66
CA LEU A 377 -16.69 1.69 -22.17
C LEU A 377 -15.99 0.83 -23.22
N ARG A 378 -14.67 0.99 -23.34
CA ARG A 378 -13.82 0.21 -24.23
C ARG A 378 -13.43 -1.11 -23.58
N ASP A 379 -13.35 -2.16 -24.37
CA ASP A 379 -12.85 -3.47 -23.95
C ASP A 379 -11.34 -3.38 -23.70
N ALA A 380 -10.91 -3.84 -22.52
CA ALA A 380 -9.51 -3.87 -22.13
C ALA A 380 -8.86 -5.18 -22.57
N GLN A 381 -7.83 -5.08 -23.40
CA GLN A 381 -6.94 -6.20 -23.69
C GLN A 381 -5.76 -6.16 -22.71
N THR A 382 -5.53 -7.28 -22.04
CA THR A 382 -4.58 -7.38 -20.93
C THR A 382 -3.46 -8.37 -21.23
N LEU A 383 -2.28 -8.06 -20.70
CA LEU A 383 -1.16 -8.98 -20.55
C LEU A 383 -0.76 -9.06 -19.09
N ASN A 384 -0.18 -10.18 -18.67
CA ASN A 384 0.34 -10.39 -17.33
C ASN A 384 1.81 -10.82 -17.33
N ARG A 385 2.43 -10.89 -18.52
CA ARG A 385 3.79 -11.36 -18.76
C ARG A 385 4.51 -10.50 -19.80
N ILE A 386 5.83 -10.41 -19.67
CA ILE A 386 6.73 -9.89 -20.69
C ILE A 386 7.31 -11.08 -21.45
N GLU A 387 6.93 -11.22 -22.72
CA GLU A 387 7.31 -12.31 -23.63
C GLU A 387 7.95 -11.74 -24.92
N PRO A 388 8.69 -12.54 -25.71
CA PRO A 388 9.46 -12.07 -26.89
C PRO A 388 8.68 -11.27 -27.94
N ASP A 389 7.37 -11.48 -28.05
CA ASP A 389 6.49 -10.78 -29.00
C ASP A 389 5.40 -9.94 -28.30
N SER A 390 5.55 -9.70 -27.00
CA SER A 390 4.53 -8.99 -26.21
C SER A 390 4.56 -7.48 -26.45
N ALA A 391 3.39 -6.84 -26.41
CA ALA A 391 3.26 -5.39 -26.49
C ALA A 391 3.99 -4.64 -25.36
N ALA A 392 4.32 -5.34 -24.26
CA ALA A 392 5.05 -4.80 -23.12
C ALA A 392 6.47 -4.32 -23.50
N LEU A 393 7.09 -4.92 -24.52
CA LEU A 393 8.47 -4.61 -24.94
C LEU A 393 8.64 -3.17 -25.46
N ALA A 394 7.56 -2.50 -25.82
CA ALA A 394 7.57 -1.11 -26.27
C ALA A 394 7.68 -0.08 -25.11
N TYR A 395 7.64 -0.53 -23.86
CA TYR A 395 7.51 0.32 -22.68
C TYR A 395 8.62 0.08 -21.66
N THR A 396 8.81 1.07 -20.80
CA THR A 396 9.56 0.91 -19.54
C THR A 396 8.74 0.18 -18.49
N LEU A 397 9.40 -0.39 -17.47
CA LEU A 397 8.70 -1.04 -16.36
C LEU A 397 7.80 -0.04 -15.60
N ALA A 398 8.23 1.21 -15.46
CA ALA A 398 7.46 2.29 -14.83
C ALA A 398 6.19 2.63 -15.63
N GLU A 399 6.26 2.68 -16.97
CA GLU A 399 5.09 2.85 -17.84
C GLU A 399 4.13 1.65 -17.71
N LEU A 400 4.69 0.44 -17.57
CA LEU A 400 3.99 -0.80 -17.21
C LEU A 400 3.44 -0.81 -15.78
N THR A 401 3.65 0.26 -15.01
CA THR A 401 3.26 0.43 -13.60
C THR A 401 3.85 -0.63 -12.67
N VAL A 402 5.03 -1.15 -13.02
CA VAL A 402 5.87 -1.94 -12.11
C VAL A 402 6.37 -1.02 -10.99
N PRO A 403 6.16 -1.39 -9.71
CA PRO A 403 6.60 -0.59 -8.58
C PRO A 403 8.13 -0.40 -8.51
N MET A 404 8.56 0.66 -7.82
CA MET A 404 9.98 0.84 -7.49
C MET A 404 10.46 -0.31 -6.61
N MET A 405 11.65 -0.81 -6.91
CA MET A 405 12.26 -1.94 -6.25
C MET A 405 11.42 -3.21 -6.21
N ASP A 406 10.65 -3.51 -7.25
CA ASP A 406 9.91 -4.77 -7.28
C ASP A 406 10.80 -6.00 -7.47
N ILE A 407 10.27 -7.16 -7.09
CA ILE A 407 10.87 -8.46 -7.32
C ILE A 407 10.00 -9.21 -8.33
N LEU A 408 10.53 -9.41 -9.53
CA LEU A 408 9.81 -10.06 -10.63
C LEU A 408 10.31 -11.48 -10.83
N GLU A 409 9.39 -12.43 -11.05
CA GLU A 409 9.75 -13.82 -11.33
C GLU A 409 9.94 -14.02 -12.83
N ALA A 410 11.14 -14.46 -13.22
CA ALA A 410 11.41 -14.93 -14.57
C ALA A 410 11.32 -16.46 -14.60
N ARG A 411 10.75 -17.00 -15.68
CA ARG A 411 10.53 -18.45 -15.87
C ARG A 411 11.02 -18.89 -17.24
N ASP A 412 11.49 -20.13 -17.33
CA ASP A 412 11.70 -20.78 -18.62
C ASP A 412 10.36 -21.11 -19.28
N PHE A 413 10.39 -21.45 -20.57
CA PHE A 413 9.19 -21.73 -21.37
C PHE A 413 8.29 -22.81 -20.73
N ASP A 414 8.88 -23.88 -20.20
CA ASP A 414 8.17 -24.99 -19.57
C ASP A 414 7.72 -24.68 -18.13
N GLY A 415 8.15 -23.54 -17.55
CA GLY A 415 7.87 -23.14 -16.17
C GLY A 415 8.51 -24.03 -15.10
N GLN A 416 9.54 -24.81 -15.48
CA GLN A 416 10.25 -25.73 -14.58
C GLN A 416 11.39 -25.05 -13.83
N LYS A 417 12.00 -24.02 -14.43
CA LYS A 417 13.03 -23.21 -13.80
C LYS A 417 12.50 -21.80 -13.62
N SER A 418 12.78 -21.22 -12.45
CA SER A 418 12.52 -19.81 -12.20
C SER A 418 13.66 -19.15 -11.45
N MET A 419 13.74 -17.84 -11.60
CA MET A 419 14.61 -16.97 -10.82
C MET A 419 13.86 -15.67 -10.50
N TYR A 420 14.28 -14.98 -9.43
CA TYR A 420 13.70 -13.71 -9.05
C TYR A 420 14.69 -12.58 -9.32
N LEU A 421 14.24 -11.53 -10.00
CA LEU A 421 15.02 -10.34 -10.32
C LEU A 421 14.54 -9.16 -9.47
N GLN A 422 15.38 -8.65 -8.58
CA GLN A 422 15.06 -7.47 -7.75
C GLN A 422 15.64 -6.21 -8.39
N LEU A 423 14.78 -5.22 -8.64
CA LEU A 423 15.17 -3.92 -9.15
C LEU A 423 15.84 -3.09 -8.04
N ASP A 424 17.15 -2.85 -8.05
CA ASP A 424 17.81 -2.08 -6.99
C ASP A 424 18.18 -0.64 -7.38
N GLY A 425 17.94 -0.25 -8.64
CA GLY A 425 18.30 1.09 -9.11
C GLY A 425 17.51 2.24 -8.47
N ASP A 426 16.34 1.97 -7.88
CA ASP A 426 15.51 2.97 -7.20
C ASP A 426 15.79 3.11 -5.70
N ARG A 427 16.78 2.39 -5.16
CA ARG A 427 17.01 2.32 -3.71
C ARG A 427 17.17 3.68 -3.05
N ASP A 428 18.02 4.55 -3.60
CA ASP A 428 18.26 5.89 -3.05
C ASP A 428 17.04 6.79 -3.17
N ARG A 429 16.18 6.57 -4.18
CA ARG A 429 14.93 7.29 -4.33
C ARG A 429 13.94 6.90 -3.22
N VAL A 430 13.91 5.62 -2.87
CA VAL A 430 13.00 5.07 -1.85
C VAL A 430 13.48 5.40 -0.45
N PHE A 431 14.73 5.06 -0.12
CA PHE A 431 15.27 5.12 1.23
C PHE A 431 16.13 6.37 1.52
N GLY A 432 16.42 7.19 0.50
CA GLY A 432 17.39 8.28 0.61
C GLY A 432 18.83 7.80 0.35
N ALA A 433 19.71 8.74 0.00
CA ALA A 433 21.13 8.44 -0.16
C ALA A 433 21.75 8.06 1.20
N SER A 434 22.52 6.97 1.20
CA SER A 434 23.21 6.43 2.39
C SER A 434 24.35 7.31 2.87
#